data_AF-A0A662LLN5-F1
#
_entry.id   AF-A0A662LLN5-F1
#
_cell.length_a   1.000
_cell.length_b   1.000
_cell.length_c   1.000
_cell.angle_alpha   90.00
_cell.angle_beta   90.00
_cell.angle_gamma   90.00
#
_symmetry.space_group_name_H-M   'P 1'
#
loop_
_entity.id
_entity.type
_entity.pdbx_description
1 polymer ?
#
loop_
_entity_poly.entity_id
_entity_poly.type
_entity_poly.pdbx_seq_one_letter_code
_entity_poly.pdbx_strand_id
1 'polypeptide(L)'
;MKKNDKTIIIVGIIILILTSVGIYFWIPESSVADAEIEDFYEVCGSINSFDTGIKVSDANPFFALITTPIAVNYDEDGMQNVIPLYVSNFADPSKSIVRVETEQIQIEPSLIIQANDDVKEKSLEIALSYWDESEGVLLIEDSVNGYNLGVVAVPLASYLSIPVIVTDEISEDVIDVLEDLGVKKSFICGNLSGYESSLFFNNVDEIVNVSIDLVEQKFGKVNYLTISNPLDVLEPEVLETTTLDLMDGTVGSFCITPTNFLNLLPSKRKPALTNYHLFNIPNDYKYCKIKIDATHDPGENVGDTGGKLSPQLLGPNGIQAFLFTFGGIPERDESGNIIKDKIYWETIVYDQGGEEWGISVGSKLLTSKSTD
;
A
#
# COMPACT_ATOMS: atom_id res chain seq x y z
N MET A 1 -53.16 -35.94 47.41
CA MET A 1 -52.90 -35.65 45.98
C MET A 1 -53.71 -36.60 45.13
N LYS A 2 -54.66 -36.07 44.35
CA LYS A 2 -55.39 -36.86 43.36
C LYS A 2 -54.38 -37.35 42.31
N LYS A 3 -54.66 -38.47 41.65
CA LYS A 3 -53.76 -39.11 40.67
C LYS A 3 -53.31 -38.13 39.57
N ASN A 4 -54.14 -37.12 39.28
CA ASN A 4 -53.87 -36.06 38.29
C ASN A 4 -52.91 -34.96 38.80
N ASP A 5 -52.78 -34.73 40.11
CA ASP A 5 -51.91 -33.68 40.65
C ASP A 5 -50.42 -34.02 40.40
N LYS A 6 -50.06 -35.30 40.52
CA LYS A 6 -48.70 -35.78 40.21
C LYS A 6 -48.37 -35.62 38.73
N THR A 7 -49.34 -35.89 37.85
CA THR A 7 -49.17 -35.75 36.41
C THR A 7 -48.97 -34.29 36.01
N ILE A 8 -49.74 -33.37 36.60
CA ILE A 8 -49.61 -31.93 36.36
C ILE A 8 -48.23 -31.41 36.78
N ILE A 9 -47.74 -31.83 37.95
CA ILE A 9 -46.42 -31.42 38.45
C ILE A 9 -45.30 -31.94 37.53
N ILE A 10 -45.38 -33.21 37.10
CA ILE A 10 -44.38 -33.80 36.21
C ILE A 10 -44.34 -33.09 34.85
N VAL A 11 -45.51 -32.80 34.27
CA VAL A 11 -45.61 -32.06 33.01
C VAL A 11 -45.06 -30.64 33.16
N GLY A 12 -45.36 -29.97 34.27
CA GLY A 12 -44.80 -28.64 34.57
C GLY A 12 -43.27 -28.64 34.65
N ILE A 13 -42.67 -29.63 35.31
CA ILE A 13 -41.21 -29.76 35.42
C ILE A 13 -40.58 -30.05 34.04
N ILE A 14 -41.20 -30.91 33.23
CA ILE A 14 -40.71 -31.22 31.87
C ILE A 14 -40.74 -29.96 30.99
N ILE A 15 -41.82 -29.18 31.03
CA ILE A 15 -41.91 -27.92 30.27
C ILE A 15 -40.82 -26.96 30.74
N LEU A 16 -40.58 -26.85 32.04
CA LEU A 16 -39.59 -25.93 32.61
C LEU A 16 -38.17 -26.32 32.19
N ILE A 17 -37.83 -27.61 32.23
CA ILE A 17 -36.55 -28.13 31.73
C ILE A 17 -36.42 -27.88 30.22
N LEU A 18 -37.47 -28.13 29.43
CA LEU A 18 -37.44 -27.89 27.99
C LEU A 18 -37.30 -26.40 27.65
N THR A 19 -37.91 -25.50 28.42
CA THR A 19 -37.71 -24.05 28.23
C THR A 19 -36.32 -23.61 28.66
N SER A 20 -35.77 -24.14 29.75
CA SER A 20 -34.40 -23.80 30.19
C SER A 20 -33.35 -24.31 29.20
N VAL A 21 -33.53 -25.53 28.68
CA VAL A 21 -32.69 -26.09 27.60
C VAL A 21 -32.88 -25.28 26.32
N GLY A 22 -34.13 -24.94 25.97
CA GLY A 22 -34.45 -24.11 24.81
C GLY A 22 -33.76 -22.75 24.85
N ILE A 23 -33.75 -22.07 26.00
CA ILE A 23 -33.06 -20.79 26.19
C ILE A 23 -31.53 -20.98 26.17
N TYR A 24 -31.03 -22.03 26.81
CA TYR A 24 -29.58 -22.32 26.85
C TYR A 24 -28.99 -22.64 25.47
N PHE A 25 -29.77 -23.26 24.58
CA PHE A 25 -29.38 -23.56 23.20
C PHE A 25 -29.95 -22.57 22.17
N TRP A 26 -30.61 -21.49 22.63
CA TRP A 26 -31.06 -20.43 21.73
C TRP A 26 -29.89 -19.52 21.44
N ILE A 27 -29.25 -19.76 20.30
CA ILE A 27 -28.32 -18.83 19.67
C ILE A 27 -29.21 -17.98 18.76
N PRO A 28 -29.42 -16.68 19.03
CA PRO A 28 -30.07 -15.82 18.05
C PRO A 28 -29.28 -15.91 16.75
N GLU A 29 -29.96 -16.10 15.63
CA GLU A 29 -29.38 -15.65 14.36
C GLU A 29 -29.20 -14.15 14.51
N SER A 30 -27.99 -13.73 14.88
CA SER A 30 -27.57 -12.33 14.82
C SER A 30 -27.53 -11.97 13.34
N SER A 31 -28.66 -11.55 12.80
CA SER A 31 -28.67 -10.83 11.54
C SER A 31 -27.95 -9.52 11.81
N VAL A 32 -26.70 -9.43 11.37
CA VAL A 32 -25.94 -8.18 11.37
C VAL A 32 -26.78 -7.15 10.62
N ALA A 33 -27.08 -6.05 11.28
CA ALA A 33 -27.89 -4.98 10.70
C ALA A 33 -26.99 -4.06 9.88
N ASP A 34 -27.33 -3.82 8.62
CA ASP A 34 -26.66 -2.80 7.80
C ASP A 34 -26.83 -1.44 8.47
N ALA A 35 -25.72 -0.74 8.71
CA ALA A 35 -25.67 0.59 9.31
C ALA A 35 -25.43 1.68 8.25
N GLU A 36 -25.86 2.91 8.53
CA GLU A 36 -25.50 4.10 7.75
C GLU A 36 -24.50 4.97 8.53
N ILE A 37 -23.86 5.94 7.87
CA ILE A 37 -22.82 6.76 8.52
C ILE A 37 -23.39 7.61 9.66
N GLU A 38 -24.64 8.04 9.55
CA GLU A 38 -25.38 8.80 10.56
C GLU A 38 -25.45 8.05 11.89
N ASP A 39 -25.44 6.72 11.86
CA ASP A 39 -25.41 5.90 13.06
C ASP A 39 -24.09 6.05 13.83
N PHE A 40 -22.99 6.44 13.19
CA PHE A 40 -21.68 6.52 13.85
C PHE A 40 -21.34 7.91 14.38
N TYR A 41 -22.17 8.93 14.15
CA TYR A 41 -21.87 10.31 14.55
C TYR A 41 -21.76 10.52 16.06
N GLU A 42 -22.49 9.73 16.85
CA GLU A 42 -22.47 9.78 18.32
C GLU A 42 -21.61 8.68 18.94
N VAL A 43 -20.99 7.81 18.13
CA VAL A 43 -20.13 6.74 18.63
C VAL A 43 -18.86 7.34 19.24
N CYS A 44 -18.51 6.89 20.43
CA CYS A 44 -17.21 7.18 21.03
C CYS A 44 -16.71 5.98 21.82
N GLY A 45 -15.40 5.85 21.94
CA GLY A 45 -14.78 5.02 22.98
C GLY A 45 -14.06 5.87 24.02
N SER A 46 -13.85 5.28 25.19
CA SER A 46 -13.12 5.87 26.31
C SER A 46 -11.79 5.16 26.48
N ILE A 47 -10.70 5.88 26.23
CA ILE A 47 -9.34 5.37 26.37
C ILE A 47 -8.78 5.73 27.74
N ASN A 48 -8.20 4.75 28.43
CA ASN A 48 -7.44 4.96 29.65
C ASN A 48 -6.29 5.94 29.40
N SER A 49 -6.08 6.90 30.30
CA SER A 49 -5.01 7.90 30.16
C SER A 49 -3.65 7.22 29.88
N PHE A 50 -3.06 7.52 28.73
CA PHE A 50 -1.82 6.90 28.27
C PHE A 50 -0.89 7.97 27.69
N ASP A 51 0.12 8.35 28.47
CA ASP A 51 0.99 9.50 28.19
C ASP A 51 2.41 9.10 27.75
N THR A 52 2.62 7.83 27.43
CA THR A 52 3.93 7.30 27.01
C THR A 52 3.95 6.94 25.53
N GLY A 53 5.12 6.70 24.96
CA GLY A 53 5.23 6.31 23.56
C GLY A 53 4.75 4.88 23.29
N ILE A 54 4.58 4.58 22.01
CA ILE A 54 4.34 3.23 21.49
C ILE A 54 5.48 2.88 20.55
N LYS A 55 5.97 1.64 20.61
CA LYS A 55 6.99 1.15 19.68
C LYS A 55 6.59 -0.20 19.11
N VAL A 56 6.44 -0.27 17.80
CA VAL A 56 6.01 -1.47 17.09
C VAL A 56 7.08 -1.95 16.13
N SER A 57 7.14 -3.27 15.95
CA SER A 57 8.01 -3.87 14.94
C SER A 57 7.54 -3.51 13.52
N ASP A 58 8.49 -3.31 12.61
CA ASP A 58 8.22 -3.16 11.17
C ASP A 58 7.98 -4.50 10.43
N ALA A 59 7.97 -5.63 11.15
CA ALA A 59 7.80 -6.96 10.56
C ALA A 59 6.36 -7.25 10.11
N ASN A 60 5.36 -6.63 10.74
CA ASN A 60 3.96 -6.74 10.36
C ASN A 60 3.33 -5.34 10.25
N PRO A 61 2.77 -4.95 9.10
CA PRO A 61 2.26 -3.61 8.89
C PRO A 61 0.98 -3.31 9.70
N PHE A 62 0.25 -4.33 10.14
CA PHE A 62 -0.94 -4.15 10.98
C PHE A 62 -0.64 -3.67 12.40
N PHE A 63 0.59 -3.87 12.91
CA PHE A 63 0.93 -3.41 14.26
C PHE A 63 0.81 -1.89 14.42
N ALA A 64 1.11 -1.14 13.35
CA ALA A 64 0.88 0.31 13.34
C ALA A 64 -0.62 0.64 13.33
N LEU A 65 -1.43 -0.12 12.59
CA LEU A 65 -2.88 0.13 12.48
C LEU A 65 -3.59 -0.06 13.82
N ILE A 66 -3.31 -1.17 14.53
CA ILE A 66 -3.96 -1.50 15.80
C ILE A 66 -3.59 -0.55 16.95
N THR A 67 -2.47 0.17 16.82
CA THR A 67 -1.98 1.13 17.84
C THR A 67 -2.26 2.58 17.49
N THR A 68 -2.65 2.89 16.25
CA THR A 68 -2.87 4.27 15.82
C THR A 68 -3.93 5.00 16.64
N PRO A 69 -5.10 4.42 16.98
CA PRO A 69 -6.08 5.10 17.82
C PRO A 69 -5.60 5.35 19.26
N ILE A 70 -4.58 4.64 19.73
CA ILE A 70 -3.93 4.98 21.02
C ILE A 70 -2.96 6.15 20.80
N ALA A 71 -2.22 6.11 19.68
CA ALA A 71 -1.23 7.11 19.35
C ALA A 71 -1.81 8.50 19.08
N VAL A 72 -2.98 8.54 18.44
CA VAL A 72 -3.74 9.75 18.17
C VAL A 72 -5.22 9.46 18.28
N ASN A 73 -5.91 10.23 19.12
CA ASN A 73 -7.36 10.12 19.29
C ASN A 73 -7.98 11.45 19.67
N TYR A 74 -9.30 11.48 19.68
CA TYR A 74 -10.10 12.65 19.96
C TYR A 74 -11.22 12.30 20.94
N ASP A 75 -11.30 13.02 22.04
CA ASP A 75 -12.39 12.84 23.00
C ASP A 75 -13.76 13.27 22.41
N GLU A 76 -14.81 13.15 23.22
CA GLU A 76 -16.18 13.54 22.84
C GLU A 76 -16.29 15.02 22.44
N ASP A 77 -15.48 15.89 23.06
CA ASP A 77 -15.43 17.33 22.77
C ASP A 77 -14.55 17.65 21.54
N GLY A 78 -13.92 16.64 20.93
CA GLY A 78 -13.04 16.77 19.78
C GLY A 78 -11.63 17.28 20.13
N MET A 79 -11.22 17.22 21.39
CA MET A 79 -9.87 17.56 21.82
C MET A 79 -8.91 16.43 21.47
N GLN A 80 -7.80 16.79 20.84
CA GLN A 80 -6.79 15.84 20.39
C GLN A 80 -5.89 15.39 21.54
N ASN A 81 -5.67 14.08 21.63
CA ASN A 81 -4.54 13.46 22.31
C ASN A 81 -3.55 12.93 21.28
N VAL A 82 -2.25 13.12 21.53
CA VAL A 82 -1.19 12.64 20.64
C VAL A 82 0.06 12.23 21.41
N ILE A 83 0.55 11.04 21.10
CA ILE A 83 1.77 10.46 21.63
C ILE A 83 2.60 9.86 20.47
N PRO A 84 3.91 9.67 20.64
CA PRO A 84 4.73 9.13 19.56
C PRO A 84 4.49 7.63 19.34
N LEU A 85 4.28 7.26 18.07
CA LEU A 85 4.31 5.88 17.59
C LEU A 85 5.58 5.66 16.75
N TYR A 86 6.46 4.78 17.21
CA TYR A 86 7.70 4.41 16.52
C TYR A 86 7.53 3.06 15.82
N VAL A 87 7.60 3.03 14.49
CA VAL A 87 7.67 1.79 13.71
C VAL A 87 9.14 1.48 13.43
N SER A 88 9.67 0.37 13.92
CA SER A 88 11.11 0.09 13.87
C SER A 88 11.44 -1.38 13.65
N ASN A 89 12.49 -1.63 12.87
CA ASN A 89 13.26 -2.86 13.01
C ASN A 89 13.99 -2.83 14.35
N PHE A 90 13.76 -3.81 15.23
CA PHE A 90 14.39 -3.83 16.56
C PHE A 90 15.82 -4.36 16.53
N ALA A 91 16.20 -5.13 15.50
CA ALA A 91 17.56 -5.63 15.35
C ALA A 91 18.49 -4.60 14.70
N ASP A 92 17.97 -3.81 13.75
CA ASP A 92 18.70 -2.77 13.04
C ASP A 92 17.83 -1.51 12.85
N PRO A 93 17.58 -0.73 13.91
CA PRO A 93 16.70 0.43 13.86
C PRO A 93 17.28 1.54 12.98
N SER A 94 16.42 2.19 12.19
CA SER A 94 16.88 3.31 11.35
C SER A 94 17.39 4.46 12.22
N LYS A 95 18.47 5.12 11.76
CA LYS A 95 19.04 6.30 12.45
C LYS A 95 18.01 7.40 12.67
N SER A 96 17.04 7.55 11.77
CA SER A 96 15.98 8.54 11.89
C SER A 96 15.08 8.24 13.08
N ILE A 97 14.67 6.98 13.27
CA ILE A 97 13.84 6.57 14.41
C ILE A 97 14.62 6.77 15.72
N VAL A 98 15.86 6.29 15.77
CA VAL A 98 16.72 6.44 16.97
C VAL A 98 16.89 7.92 17.35
N ARG A 99 17.09 8.80 16.36
CA ARG A 99 17.22 10.24 16.60
C ARG A 99 15.92 10.84 17.12
N VAL A 100 14.78 10.51 16.51
CA VAL A 100 13.48 11.03 16.94
C VAL A 100 13.19 10.58 18.37
N GLU A 101 13.40 9.30 18.69
CA GLU A 101 13.18 8.71 20.00
C GLU A 101 14.11 9.30 21.08
N THR A 102 15.42 9.27 20.86
CA THR A 102 16.41 9.55 21.91
C THR A 102 16.89 11.00 21.97
N GLU A 103 16.78 11.77 20.88
CA GLU A 103 17.30 13.15 20.82
C GLU A 103 16.19 14.20 20.71
N GLN A 104 15.10 13.93 19.98
CA GLN A 104 14.10 14.94 19.63
C GLN A 104 12.85 14.92 20.52
N ILE A 105 12.17 13.77 20.62
CA ILE A 105 10.90 13.65 21.37
C ILE A 105 11.18 13.27 22.83
N GLN A 106 12.12 12.36 23.09
CA GLN A 106 12.53 11.94 24.44
C GLN A 106 11.38 11.42 25.32
N ILE A 107 10.38 10.80 24.68
CA ILE A 107 9.31 10.07 25.35
C ILE A 107 9.56 8.58 25.12
N GLU A 108 9.83 7.88 26.22
CA GLU A 108 10.08 6.44 26.23
C GLU A 108 8.79 5.66 25.93
N PRO A 109 8.86 4.62 25.07
CA PRO A 109 7.72 3.79 24.79
C PRO A 109 7.47 2.77 25.91
N SER A 110 6.21 2.66 26.37
CA SER A 110 5.82 1.63 27.34
C SER A 110 5.03 0.48 26.71
N LEU A 111 4.29 0.74 25.63
CA LEU A 111 3.67 -0.29 24.79
C LEU A 111 4.66 -0.70 23.70
N ILE A 112 5.10 -1.96 23.72
CA ILE A 112 6.04 -2.50 22.75
C ILE A 112 5.47 -3.77 22.11
N ILE A 113 5.32 -3.77 20.79
CA ILE A 113 4.88 -4.93 19.99
C ILE A 113 6.07 -5.53 19.24
N GLN A 114 6.34 -6.81 19.47
CA GLN A 114 7.48 -7.54 18.94
C GLN A 114 7.21 -8.14 17.55
N ALA A 115 8.28 -8.45 16.81
CA ALA A 115 8.18 -8.96 15.44
C ALA A 115 7.42 -10.30 15.30
N ASN A 116 7.44 -11.13 16.35
CA ASN A 116 6.83 -12.46 16.35
C ASN A 116 5.48 -12.49 17.08
N ASP A 117 4.97 -11.32 17.50
CA ASP A 117 3.66 -11.26 18.14
C ASP A 117 2.57 -11.58 17.10
N ASP A 118 1.52 -12.26 17.56
CA ASP A 118 0.35 -12.53 16.73
C ASP A 118 -0.53 -11.26 16.68
N VAL A 119 -0.90 -10.86 15.46
CA VAL A 119 -1.61 -9.59 15.25
C VAL A 119 -3.02 -9.62 15.85
N LYS A 120 -3.72 -10.74 15.74
CA LYS A 120 -5.07 -10.90 16.27
C LYS A 120 -5.02 -10.81 17.78
N GLU A 121 -4.21 -11.66 18.41
CA GLU A 121 -4.06 -11.70 19.86
C GLU A 121 -3.64 -10.34 20.42
N LYS A 122 -2.68 -9.65 19.77
CA LYS A 122 -2.27 -8.31 20.20
C LYS A 122 -3.35 -7.27 20.02
N SER A 123 -4.13 -7.32 18.95
CA SER A 123 -5.22 -6.37 18.76
C SER A 123 -6.30 -6.52 19.84
N LEU A 124 -6.62 -7.75 20.26
CA LEU A 124 -7.54 -8.04 21.36
C LEU A 124 -6.97 -7.61 22.72
N GLU A 125 -5.71 -7.96 23.01
CA GLU A 125 -5.00 -7.56 24.23
C GLU A 125 -4.97 -6.03 24.39
N ILE A 126 -4.68 -5.33 23.31
CA ILE A 126 -4.61 -3.87 23.27
C ILE A 126 -6.00 -3.26 23.50
N ALA A 127 -7.04 -3.78 22.84
CA ALA A 127 -8.40 -3.30 23.02
C ALA A 127 -8.81 -3.37 24.50
N LEU A 128 -8.61 -4.52 25.16
CA LEU A 128 -8.95 -4.70 26.58
C LEU A 128 -8.05 -3.92 27.55
N SER A 129 -6.80 -3.64 27.17
CA SER A 129 -5.85 -2.97 28.08
C SER A 129 -6.01 -1.46 28.08
N TYR A 130 -6.46 -0.88 26.97
CA TYR A 130 -6.44 0.57 26.76
C TYR A 130 -7.83 1.21 26.65
N TRP A 131 -8.88 0.44 26.36
CA TRP A 131 -10.25 0.96 26.39
C TRP A 131 -10.98 0.52 27.65
N ASP A 132 -11.61 1.48 28.33
CA ASP A 132 -12.55 1.18 29.41
C ASP A 132 -13.90 0.69 28.85
N GLU A 133 -14.35 1.35 27.78
CA GLU A 133 -15.55 1.02 27.03
C GLU A 133 -15.41 1.56 25.61
N SER A 134 -16.14 0.97 24.66
CA SER A 134 -16.21 1.46 23.30
C SER A 134 -17.53 1.06 22.65
N GLU A 135 -18.33 2.04 22.21
CA GLU A 135 -19.58 1.73 21.50
C GLU A 135 -19.33 1.24 20.05
N GLY A 136 -18.14 1.53 19.53
CA GLY A 136 -17.73 1.17 18.17
C GLY A 136 -16.47 0.33 18.11
N VAL A 137 -16.20 -0.27 16.96
CA VAL A 137 -14.93 -0.94 16.64
C VAL A 137 -14.64 -0.83 15.15
N LEU A 138 -13.36 -0.81 14.77
CA LEU A 138 -12.94 -1.07 13.39
C LEU A 138 -12.39 -2.49 13.28
N LEU A 139 -13.08 -3.35 12.55
CA LEU A 139 -12.66 -4.73 12.28
C LEU A 139 -12.00 -4.80 10.91
N ILE A 140 -10.78 -5.35 10.88
CA ILE A 140 -9.98 -5.47 9.67
C ILE A 140 -9.65 -6.94 9.43
N GLU A 141 -9.96 -7.44 8.24
CA GLU A 141 -9.53 -8.78 7.80
C GLU A 141 -7.99 -8.86 7.78
N ASP A 142 -7.39 -9.93 8.30
CA ASP A 142 -5.92 -10.17 8.21
C ASP A 142 -5.52 -10.61 6.79
N SER A 143 -5.77 -9.71 5.83
CA SER A 143 -5.54 -9.91 4.42
C SER A 143 -4.96 -8.66 3.78
N VAL A 144 -4.36 -8.79 2.59
CA VAL A 144 -3.89 -7.63 1.82
C VAL A 144 -5.05 -6.67 1.50
N ASN A 145 -6.25 -7.21 1.24
CA ASN A 145 -7.42 -6.39 0.98
C ASN A 145 -7.89 -5.65 2.24
N GLY A 146 -7.98 -6.37 3.37
CA GLY A 146 -8.27 -5.78 4.67
C GLY A 146 -7.27 -4.69 5.04
N TYR A 147 -5.97 -4.91 4.86
CA TYR A 147 -4.93 -3.91 5.07
C TYR A 147 -5.11 -2.65 4.21
N ASN A 148 -5.38 -2.82 2.91
CA ASN A 148 -5.53 -1.70 1.97
C ASN A 148 -6.73 -0.82 2.30
N LEU A 149 -7.83 -1.41 2.79
CA LEU A 149 -8.98 -0.66 3.29
C LEU A 149 -8.69 -0.07 4.67
N GLY A 150 -8.13 -0.89 5.56
CA GLY A 150 -7.81 -0.56 6.95
C GLY A 150 -6.89 0.64 7.09
N VAL A 151 -5.82 0.73 6.29
CA VAL A 151 -4.90 1.88 6.35
C VAL A 151 -5.60 3.22 6.07
N VAL A 152 -6.67 3.20 5.26
CA VAL A 152 -7.49 4.38 4.95
C VAL A 152 -8.57 4.59 6.02
N ALA A 153 -9.09 3.53 6.63
CA ALA A 153 -10.19 3.57 7.60
C ALA A 153 -9.75 3.83 9.05
N VAL A 154 -8.52 3.49 9.44
CA VAL A 154 -7.99 3.69 10.81
C VAL A 154 -8.09 5.14 11.33
N PRO A 155 -7.99 6.20 10.50
CA PRO A 155 -8.34 7.55 10.92
C PRO A 155 -9.75 7.69 11.52
N LEU A 156 -10.76 6.97 11.00
CA LEU A 156 -12.11 6.93 11.60
C LEU A 156 -12.05 6.42 13.04
N ALA A 157 -11.27 5.35 13.25
CA ALA A 157 -11.09 4.78 14.58
C ALA A 157 -10.44 5.78 15.55
N SER A 158 -9.51 6.60 15.04
CA SER A 158 -8.89 7.68 15.82
C SER A 158 -9.88 8.80 16.15
N TYR A 159 -10.70 9.25 15.18
CA TYR A 159 -11.70 10.30 15.40
C TYR A 159 -12.78 9.90 16.40
N LEU A 160 -13.14 8.63 16.44
CA LEU A 160 -14.15 8.09 17.35
C LEU A 160 -13.55 7.50 18.64
N SER A 161 -12.23 7.50 18.78
CA SER A 161 -11.53 6.86 19.90
C SER A 161 -11.96 5.40 20.11
N ILE A 162 -12.12 4.63 19.03
CA ILE A 162 -12.55 3.21 19.07
C ILE A 162 -11.36 2.28 18.76
N PRO A 163 -11.37 1.03 19.28
CA PRO A 163 -10.29 0.08 19.03
C PRO A 163 -10.31 -0.44 17.59
N VAL A 164 -9.16 -0.94 17.18
CA VAL A 164 -8.95 -1.62 15.88
C VAL A 164 -8.57 -3.06 16.16
N ILE A 165 -9.38 -3.99 15.66
CA ILE A 165 -9.14 -5.43 15.80
C ILE A 165 -8.86 -6.02 14.42
N VAL A 166 -7.79 -6.80 14.33
CA VAL A 166 -7.41 -7.51 13.10
C VAL A 166 -7.70 -8.99 13.30
N THR A 167 -8.49 -9.60 12.40
CA THR A 167 -8.87 -11.00 12.52
C THR A 167 -9.29 -11.57 11.16
N ASP A 168 -9.18 -12.89 10.98
CA ASP A 168 -9.70 -13.58 9.79
C ASP A 168 -11.21 -13.87 9.89
N GLU A 169 -11.74 -13.94 11.11
CA GLU A 169 -13.15 -14.24 11.37
C GLU A 169 -13.63 -13.63 12.70
N ILE A 170 -14.96 -13.51 12.86
CA ILE A 170 -15.57 -13.09 14.12
C ILE A 170 -15.78 -14.33 15.00
N SER A 171 -14.67 -14.79 15.59
CA SER A 171 -14.63 -15.95 16.49
C SER A 171 -15.09 -15.60 17.92
N GLU A 172 -15.30 -16.63 18.75
CA GLU A 172 -15.83 -16.49 20.13
C GLU A 172 -14.99 -15.53 20.99
N ASP A 173 -13.65 -15.60 20.89
CA ASP A 173 -12.73 -14.70 21.58
C ASP A 173 -12.84 -13.24 21.11
N VAL A 174 -13.12 -13.01 19.82
CA VAL A 174 -13.39 -11.65 19.31
C VAL A 174 -14.71 -11.16 19.87
N ILE A 175 -15.75 -11.99 19.85
CA ILE A 175 -17.07 -11.65 20.41
C ILE A 175 -16.96 -11.30 21.89
N ASP A 176 -16.25 -12.10 22.67
CA ASP A 176 -16.04 -11.86 24.11
C ASP A 176 -15.44 -10.48 24.37
N VAL A 177 -14.39 -10.10 23.61
CA VAL A 177 -13.78 -8.76 23.73
C VAL A 177 -14.74 -7.64 23.32
N LEU A 178 -15.51 -7.84 22.25
CA LEU A 178 -16.48 -6.84 21.80
C LEU A 178 -17.62 -6.64 22.81
N GLU A 179 -18.10 -7.73 23.43
CA GLU A 179 -19.11 -7.70 24.48
C GLU A 179 -18.57 -7.03 25.76
N ASP A 180 -17.34 -7.37 26.18
CA ASP A 180 -16.69 -6.78 27.34
C ASP A 180 -16.52 -5.26 27.22
N LEU A 181 -16.22 -4.77 26.01
CA LEU A 181 -16.10 -3.34 25.71
C LEU A 181 -17.45 -2.64 25.50
N GLY A 182 -18.55 -3.38 25.36
CA GLY A 182 -19.88 -2.83 25.11
C GLY A 182 -20.11 -2.33 23.68
N VAL A 183 -19.41 -2.93 22.70
CA VAL A 183 -19.52 -2.57 21.28
C VAL A 183 -20.92 -2.85 20.76
N LYS A 184 -21.46 -1.89 19.99
CA LYS A 184 -22.77 -2.01 19.32
C LYS A 184 -22.69 -1.76 17.83
N LYS A 185 -21.63 -1.10 17.37
CA LYS A 185 -21.43 -0.72 15.98
C LYS A 185 -20.05 -1.12 15.49
N SER A 186 -19.94 -1.53 14.25
CA SER A 186 -18.66 -1.93 13.67
C SER A 186 -18.46 -1.40 12.26
N PHE A 187 -17.26 -0.87 12.00
CA PHE A 187 -16.78 -0.64 10.65
C PHE A 187 -16.04 -1.88 10.18
N ILE A 188 -16.30 -2.34 8.96
CA ILE A 188 -15.75 -3.59 8.44
C ILE A 188 -14.88 -3.32 7.22
N CYS A 189 -13.59 -3.69 7.32
CA CYS A 189 -12.62 -3.65 6.23
C CYS A 189 -12.25 -5.08 5.80
N GLY A 190 -12.69 -5.49 4.61
CA GLY A 190 -12.44 -6.83 4.08
C GLY A 190 -13.65 -7.76 4.24
N ASN A 191 -13.44 -9.06 4.04
CA ASN A 191 -14.53 -10.03 3.97
C ASN A 191 -14.83 -10.68 5.33
N LEU A 192 -15.33 -9.89 6.28
CA LEU A 192 -15.79 -10.36 7.59
C LEU A 192 -17.31 -10.32 7.69
N SER A 193 -17.91 -11.09 8.60
CA SER A 193 -19.36 -11.16 8.78
C SER A 193 -19.98 -9.90 9.41
N GLY A 194 -19.17 -9.05 10.04
CA GLY A 194 -19.64 -7.92 10.85
C GLY A 194 -20.02 -8.30 12.28
N TYR A 195 -20.26 -7.30 13.12
CA TYR A 195 -20.72 -7.46 14.51
C TYR A 195 -21.81 -6.43 14.82
N GLU A 196 -22.94 -6.90 15.37
CA GLU A 196 -24.14 -6.10 15.68
C GLU A 196 -24.61 -5.25 14.49
N SER A 197 -24.46 -3.92 14.55
CA SER A 197 -24.77 -3.01 13.44
C SER A 197 -23.48 -2.65 12.69
N SER A 198 -23.39 -2.98 11.41
CA SER A 198 -22.13 -2.91 10.66
C SER A 198 -22.20 -2.02 9.42
N LEU A 199 -21.18 -1.21 9.20
CA LEU A 199 -20.93 -0.51 7.94
C LEU A 199 -19.76 -1.17 7.22
N PHE A 200 -20.03 -1.75 6.05
CA PHE A 200 -19.04 -2.47 5.24
C PHE A 200 -18.39 -1.56 4.21
N PHE A 201 -17.05 -1.57 4.17
CA PHE A 201 -16.29 -0.85 3.17
C PHE A 201 -15.85 -1.77 2.04
N ASN A 202 -16.28 -1.46 0.81
CA ASN A 202 -15.92 -2.23 -0.37
C ASN A 202 -14.75 -1.60 -1.14
N ASN A 203 -14.50 -0.31 -0.94
CA ASN A 203 -13.46 0.44 -1.63
C ASN A 203 -12.99 1.67 -0.83
N VAL A 204 -11.88 2.24 -1.27
CA VAL A 204 -11.24 3.41 -0.66
C VAL A 204 -12.12 4.66 -0.73
N ASP A 205 -12.85 4.87 -1.83
CA ASP A 205 -13.67 6.08 -2.02
C ASP A 205 -14.82 6.15 -1.00
N GLU A 206 -15.43 5.02 -0.67
CA GLU A 206 -16.44 4.91 0.40
C GLU A 206 -15.87 5.35 1.76
N ILE A 207 -14.68 4.86 2.11
CA ILE A 207 -14.00 5.20 3.37
C ILE A 207 -13.69 6.70 3.43
N VAL A 208 -13.22 7.27 2.32
CA VAL A 208 -12.88 8.69 2.23
C VAL A 208 -14.13 9.56 2.40
N ASN A 209 -15.23 9.23 1.73
CA ASN A 209 -16.49 9.97 1.87
C ASN A 209 -17.02 9.90 3.30
N VAL A 210 -17.03 8.70 3.89
CA VAL A 210 -17.41 8.50 5.30
C VAL A 210 -16.52 9.29 6.25
N SER A 211 -15.21 9.36 5.98
CA SER A 211 -14.28 10.16 6.77
C SER A 211 -14.57 11.65 6.66
N ILE A 212 -14.94 12.15 5.48
CA ILE A 212 -15.34 13.55 5.29
C ILE A 212 -16.60 13.85 6.11
N ASP A 213 -17.65 13.04 5.95
CA ASP A 213 -18.93 13.23 6.64
C ASP A 213 -18.75 13.21 8.16
N LEU A 214 -17.97 12.26 8.68
CA LEU A 214 -17.69 12.15 10.11
C LEU A 214 -16.92 13.35 10.64
N VAL A 215 -15.87 13.79 9.93
CA VAL A 215 -15.04 14.93 10.36
C VAL A 215 -15.84 16.23 10.28
N GLU A 216 -16.65 16.43 9.26
CA GLU A 216 -17.54 17.59 9.16
C GLU A 216 -18.57 17.60 10.28
N GLN A 217 -19.13 16.45 10.64
CA GLN A 217 -20.07 16.37 11.75
C GLN A 217 -19.40 16.61 13.11
N LYS A 218 -18.25 15.97 13.37
CA LYS A 218 -17.56 16.06 14.67
C LYS A 218 -16.88 17.41 14.89
N PHE A 219 -16.26 17.98 13.86
CA PHE A 219 -15.45 19.21 13.97
C PHE A 219 -16.09 20.43 13.28
N GLY A 220 -17.25 20.26 12.66
CA GLY A 220 -18.03 21.29 11.98
C GLY A 220 -17.57 21.64 10.56
N LYS A 221 -16.27 21.54 10.26
CA LYS A 221 -15.72 21.73 8.90
C LYS A 221 -14.26 21.27 8.79
N VAL A 222 -13.89 20.81 7.60
CA VAL A 222 -12.48 20.55 7.26
C VAL A 222 -11.78 21.86 6.87
N ASN A 223 -10.87 22.36 7.71
CA ASN A 223 -10.22 23.67 7.51
C ASN A 223 -8.83 23.60 6.87
N TYR A 224 -8.37 22.42 6.48
CA TYR A 224 -7.02 22.24 5.95
C TYR A 224 -7.01 21.19 4.84
N LEU A 225 -6.03 21.33 3.95
CA LEU A 225 -5.69 20.35 2.93
C LEU A 225 -4.28 19.87 3.25
N THR A 226 -4.12 18.58 3.52
CA THR A 226 -2.80 17.98 3.71
C THR A 226 -2.30 17.46 2.37
N ILE A 227 -1.12 17.91 1.96
CA ILE A 227 -0.45 17.45 0.74
C ILE A 227 0.87 16.81 1.20
N SER A 228 1.01 15.50 0.97
CA SER A 228 2.12 14.67 1.46
C SER A 228 3.49 15.17 1.00
N ASN A 229 3.54 15.80 -0.18
CA ASN A 229 4.66 16.61 -0.63
C ASN A 229 4.15 17.82 -1.45
N PRO A 230 4.17 19.05 -0.90
CA PRO A 230 3.73 20.24 -1.62
C PRO A 230 4.50 20.50 -2.90
N LEU A 231 5.71 19.96 -3.04
CA LEU A 231 6.53 20.07 -4.24
C LEU A 231 6.08 19.13 -5.37
N ASP A 232 5.32 18.07 -5.08
CA ASP A 232 4.78 17.16 -6.11
C ASP A 232 3.67 17.82 -6.94
N VAL A 233 3.11 18.94 -6.46
CA VAL A 233 2.06 19.70 -7.15
C VAL A 233 2.66 20.79 -8.06
N LEU A 234 3.94 21.12 -7.85
CA LEU A 234 4.64 22.13 -8.64
C LEU A 234 5.45 21.43 -9.73
N GLU A 235 4.85 21.24 -10.90
CA GLU A 235 5.62 20.86 -12.08
C GLU A 235 6.67 21.95 -12.37
N PRO A 236 7.97 21.63 -12.41
CA PRO A 236 9.00 22.62 -12.72
C PRO A 236 8.77 23.16 -14.12
N GLU A 237 8.81 24.48 -14.27
CA GLU A 237 8.69 25.14 -15.57
C GLU A 237 9.82 24.67 -16.49
N VAL A 238 9.43 24.12 -17.65
CA VAL A 238 10.37 23.74 -18.69
C VAL A 238 10.82 24.99 -19.43
N LEU A 239 12.01 25.48 -19.09
CA LEU A 239 12.59 26.70 -19.69
C LEU A 239 12.86 26.53 -21.20
N GLU A 240 13.25 25.33 -21.61
CA GLU A 240 13.57 24.99 -22.99
C GLU A 240 13.39 23.48 -23.21
N THR A 241 13.07 23.07 -24.43
CA THR A 241 13.05 21.66 -24.83
C THR A 241 13.82 21.51 -26.13
N THR A 242 14.80 20.63 -26.11
CA THR A 242 15.54 20.22 -27.30
C THR A 242 15.23 18.77 -27.60
N THR A 243 14.63 18.51 -28.76
CA THR A 243 14.40 17.16 -29.28
C THR A 243 15.51 16.83 -30.26
N LEU A 244 16.17 15.70 -30.03
CA LEU A 244 17.19 15.18 -30.92
C LEU A 244 16.68 13.87 -31.53
N ASP A 245 16.43 13.88 -32.83
CA ASP A 245 16.17 12.66 -33.59
C ASP A 245 17.52 11.99 -33.88
N LEU A 246 17.97 11.21 -32.91
CA LEU A 246 19.34 10.68 -32.91
C LEU A 246 19.51 9.62 -34.02
N MET A 247 18.47 8.85 -34.36
CA MET A 247 18.60 7.75 -35.31
C MET A 247 17.31 7.48 -36.09
N ASP A 248 17.37 7.69 -37.41
CA ASP A 248 16.45 7.09 -38.38
C ASP A 248 17.22 6.08 -39.24
N GLY A 249 16.93 4.79 -39.09
CA GLY A 249 17.51 3.73 -39.93
C GLY A 249 17.94 2.46 -39.19
N THR A 250 18.85 1.69 -39.80
CA THR A 250 19.26 0.36 -39.30
C THR A 250 20.44 0.45 -38.33
N VAL A 251 20.30 -0.13 -37.14
CA VAL A 251 21.39 -0.28 -36.16
C VAL A 251 22.09 -1.63 -36.34
N GLY A 252 23.42 -1.63 -36.30
CA GLY A 252 24.22 -2.85 -36.37
C GLY A 252 23.96 -3.80 -35.20
N SER A 253 23.80 -5.09 -35.50
CA SER A 253 23.59 -6.13 -34.49
C SER A 253 24.92 -6.63 -33.92
N PHE A 254 24.99 -6.75 -32.59
CA PHE A 254 26.11 -7.39 -31.88
C PHE A 254 26.16 -8.92 -32.08
N CYS A 255 25.13 -9.54 -32.64
CA CYS A 255 25.13 -10.97 -32.93
C CYS A 255 26.00 -11.29 -34.14
N ILE A 256 27.17 -11.88 -33.90
CA ILE A 256 28.05 -12.41 -34.95
C ILE A 256 27.58 -13.83 -35.29
N THR A 257 26.83 -13.96 -36.39
CA THR A 257 26.51 -15.28 -36.96
C THR A 257 27.61 -15.73 -37.92
N PRO A 258 27.76 -17.04 -38.20
CA PRO A 258 28.70 -17.53 -39.23
C PRO A 258 28.49 -16.83 -40.58
N THR A 259 27.24 -16.53 -40.92
CA THR A 259 26.83 -15.82 -42.14
C THR A 259 27.26 -14.35 -42.15
N ASN A 260 27.38 -13.71 -40.98
CA ASN A 260 27.74 -12.30 -40.84
C ASN A 260 29.19 -12.08 -40.38
N PHE A 261 29.99 -13.13 -40.17
CA PHE A 261 31.39 -13.03 -39.74
C PHE A 261 32.28 -12.21 -40.69
N LEU A 262 32.07 -12.35 -42.00
CA LEU A 262 32.79 -11.57 -43.04
C LEU A 262 32.47 -10.07 -43.02
N ASN A 263 31.47 -9.65 -42.24
CA ASN A 263 31.11 -8.24 -42.06
C ASN A 263 31.96 -7.52 -41.02
N LEU A 264 32.79 -8.26 -40.27
CA LEU A 264 33.77 -7.73 -39.31
C LEU A 264 35.12 -7.39 -39.97
N LEU A 265 35.25 -7.63 -41.28
CA LEU A 265 36.48 -7.31 -42.03
C LEU A 265 36.58 -5.78 -42.24
N PRO A 266 37.74 -5.16 -41.94
CA PRO A 266 37.92 -3.70 -42.04
C PRO A 266 37.79 -3.13 -43.46
N SER A 267 37.76 -3.99 -44.50
CA SER A 267 37.60 -3.60 -45.90
C SER A 267 36.16 -3.34 -46.35
N LYS A 268 35.15 -3.64 -45.51
CA LYS A 268 33.74 -3.35 -45.81
C LYS A 268 33.24 -2.16 -44.99
N ARG A 269 32.83 -1.06 -45.65
CA ARG A 269 32.11 0.06 -45.03
C ARG A 269 30.71 -0.40 -44.61
N LYS A 270 30.57 -0.93 -43.38
CA LYS A 270 29.29 -1.28 -42.76
C LYS A 270 29.01 -0.36 -41.56
N PRO A 271 27.74 -0.18 -41.17
CA PRO A 271 27.38 0.63 -40.01
C PRO A 271 28.10 0.10 -38.76
N ALA A 272 28.53 1.02 -37.90
CA ALA A 272 29.21 0.68 -36.67
C ALA A 272 28.34 -0.25 -35.80
N LEU A 273 28.97 -1.16 -35.05
CA LEU A 273 28.28 -2.07 -34.12
C LEU A 273 27.48 -1.31 -33.04
N THR A 274 27.86 -0.06 -32.82
CA THR A 274 27.11 0.92 -32.03
C THR A 274 27.08 2.21 -32.80
N ASN A 275 25.94 2.87 -32.81
CA ASN A 275 25.84 4.26 -33.24
C ASN A 275 25.94 5.14 -32.00
N TYR A 276 26.65 6.26 -32.13
CA TYR A 276 27.01 7.12 -31.01
C TYR A 276 26.68 8.57 -31.34
N HIS A 277 25.99 9.25 -30.43
CA HIS A 277 25.66 10.66 -30.56
C HIS A 277 26.03 11.41 -29.30
N LEU A 278 26.62 12.59 -29.48
CA LEU A 278 26.98 13.51 -28.41
C LEU A 278 26.01 14.68 -28.39
N PHE A 279 25.74 15.18 -27.19
CA PHE A 279 25.03 16.42 -26.97
C PHE A 279 25.60 17.12 -25.73
N ASN A 280 25.56 18.45 -25.71
CA ASN A 280 26.00 19.23 -24.57
C ASN A 280 24.79 19.74 -23.79
N ILE A 281 24.87 19.71 -22.47
CA ILE A 281 23.92 20.43 -21.63
C ILE A 281 24.31 21.91 -21.66
N PRO A 282 23.37 22.86 -21.88
CA PRO A 282 23.70 24.28 -21.88
C PRO A 282 24.36 24.73 -20.57
N ASN A 283 25.29 25.69 -20.67
CA ASN A 283 26.17 26.08 -19.56
C ASN A 283 25.43 26.63 -18.33
N ASP A 284 24.27 27.26 -18.54
CA ASP A 284 23.48 27.92 -17.51
C ASP A 284 22.47 26.99 -16.81
N TYR A 285 22.44 25.71 -17.19
CA TYR A 285 21.45 24.78 -16.67
C TYR A 285 21.90 24.14 -15.36
N LYS A 286 21.14 24.42 -14.30
CA LYS A 286 21.30 23.76 -12.99
C LYS A 286 20.62 22.39 -12.94
N TYR A 287 19.49 22.24 -13.64
CA TYR A 287 18.75 20.97 -13.76
C TYR A 287 18.50 20.70 -15.23
N CYS A 288 18.71 19.46 -15.67
CA CYS A 288 18.34 19.03 -17.01
C CYS A 288 17.63 17.68 -16.93
N LYS A 289 16.41 17.60 -17.47
CA LYS A 289 15.67 16.35 -17.60
C LYS A 289 15.99 15.71 -18.95
N ILE A 290 16.60 14.54 -18.92
CA ILE A 290 16.94 13.76 -20.12
C ILE A 290 15.84 12.72 -20.29
N LYS A 291 15.18 12.75 -21.46
CA LYS A 291 14.21 11.75 -21.88
C LYS A 291 14.78 10.93 -23.02
N ILE A 292 14.67 9.61 -22.91
CA ILE A 292 15.02 8.68 -23.97
C ILE A 292 13.76 7.91 -24.34
N ASP A 293 13.28 8.17 -25.54
CA ASP A 293 12.25 7.37 -26.20
C ASP A 293 12.93 6.61 -27.34
N ALA A 294 13.02 5.29 -27.20
CA ALA A 294 13.59 4.45 -28.24
C ALA A 294 12.59 3.39 -28.65
N THR A 295 12.41 3.26 -29.96
CA THR A 295 11.55 2.24 -30.55
C THR A 295 12.33 1.40 -31.55
N HIS A 296 12.00 0.11 -31.61
CA HIS A 296 12.65 -0.86 -32.45
C HIS A 296 11.61 -1.69 -33.18
N ASP A 297 11.69 -1.65 -34.50
CA ASP A 297 11.03 -2.61 -35.37
C ASP A 297 12.02 -3.75 -35.64
N PRO A 298 11.76 -4.97 -35.13
CA PRO A 298 12.67 -6.10 -35.29
C PRO A 298 12.86 -6.56 -36.75
N GLY A 299 11.97 -6.18 -37.67
CA GLY A 299 12.03 -6.57 -39.09
C GLY A 299 11.70 -8.06 -39.34
N GLU A 300 11.83 -8.49 -40.61
CA GLU A 300 11.50 -9.85 -41.04
C GLU A 300 12.56 -10.88 -40.57
N ASN A 301 12.11 -12.05 -40.07
CA ASN A 301 12.92 -13.20 -39.58
C ASN A 301 13.46 -13.13 -38.14
N VAL A 302 12.78 -12.40 -37.25
CA VAL A 302 13.08 -12.42 -35.81
C VAL A 302 12.18 -13.46 -35.12
N GLY A 303 12.73 -14.21 -34.16
CA GLY A 303 11.94 -15.22 -33.44
C GLY A 303 10.88 -14.58 -32.52
N ASP A 304 10.00 -15.40 -31.95
CA ASP A 304 8.83 -14.98 -31.13
C ASP A 304 9.16 -14.06 -29.94
N THR A 305 10.44 -13.93 -29.59
CA THR A 305 10.95 -13.07 -28.50
C THR A 305 11.50 -11.72 -28.97
N GLY A 306 11.37 -11.39 -30.25
CA GLY A 306 11.75 -10.08 -30.80
C GLY A 306 13.25 -9.83 -30.88
N GLY A 307 13.61 -8.60 -31.24
CA GLY A 307 14.99 -8.11 -31.33
C GLY A 307 15.18 -6.95 -30.36
N LYS A 308 16.40 -6.72 -29.87
CA LYS A 308 16.61 -5.82 -28.72
C LYS A 308 17.40 -4.58 -29.12
N LEU A 309 17.00 -3.42 -28.63
CA LEU A 309 17.89 -2.26 -28.55
C LEU A 309 18.44 -2.14 -27.13
N SER A 310 19.70 -1.72 -27.07
CA SER A 310 20.41 -1.46 -25.83
C SER A 310 20.97 -0.03 -25.84
N PRO A 311 20.14 1.00 -25.63
CA PRO A 311 20.62 2.36 -25.44
C PRO A 311 21.45 2.48 -24.16
N GLN A 312 22.53 3.24 -24.21
CA GLN A 312 23.37 3.57 -23.06
C GLN A 312 23.47 5.09 -22.98
N LEU A 313 23.11 5.64 -21.82
CA LEU A 313 23.36 7.04 -21.53
C LEU A 313 24.76 7.18 -20.95
N LEU A 314 25.54 8.06 -21.56
CA LEU A 314 26.92 8.32 -21.24
C LEU A 314 27.00 9.74 -20.71
N GLY A 315 27.56 9.88 -19.51
CA GLY A 315 27.86 11.17 -18.92
C GLY A 315 29.38 11.37 -18.79
N PRO A 316 29.81 12.50 -18.22
CA PRO A 316 31.22 12.85 -18.10
C PRO A 316 32.03 11.81 -17.30
N ASN A 317 31.38 11.12 -16.36
CA ASN A 317 32.00 10.10 -15.51
C ASN A 317 31.82 8.66 -16.03
N GLY A 318 31.44 8.50 -17.30
CA GLY A 318 31.18 7.20 -17.93
C GLY A 318 29.69 6.85 -18.00
N ILE A 319 29.37 5.56 -18.04
CA ILE A 319 28.02 5.08 -18.30
C ILE A 319 27.12 5.38 -17.10
N GLN A 320 26.06 6.15 -17.33
CA GLN A 320 25.10 6.57 -16.29
C GLN A 320 23.86 5.68 -16.29
N ALA A 321 23.46 5.16 -17.45
CA ALA A 321 22.35 4.24 -17.55
C ALA A 321 22.61 3.18 -18.63
N PHE A 322 22.31 1.92 -18.29
CA PHE A 322 22.19 0.82 -19.23
C PHE A 322 20.72 0.52 -19.43
N LEU A 323 20.20 0.86 -20.61
CA LEU A 323 18.80 0.69 -20.96
C LEU A 323 18.66 -0.47 -21.93
N PHE A 324 17.54 -1.17 -21.81
CA PHE A 324 17.22 -2.27 -22.68
C PHE A 324 15.73 -2.32 -22.95
N THR A 325 15.33 -2.60 -24.18
CA THR A 325 13.90 -2.73 -24.52
C THR A 325 13.18 -3.85 -23.75
N PHE A 326 13.90 -4.81 -23.14
CA PHE A 326 13.26 -5.81 -22.24
C PHE A 326 12.67 -5.21 -20.97
N GLY A 327 13.14 -4.02 -20.56
CA GLY A 327 12.60 -3.29 -19.41
C GLY A 327 11.43 -2.38 -19.77
N GLY A 328 11.08 -2.28 -21.05
CA GLY A 328 9.94 -1.49 -21.52
C GLY A 328 8.71 -2.35 -21.81
N ILE A 329 7.59 -1.69 -22.08
CA ILE A 329 6.32 -2.33 -22.44
C ILE A 329 6.24 -2.40 -23.98
N PRO A 330 6.38 -3.59 -24.61
CA PRO A 330 6.30 -3.72 -26.05
C PRO A 330 4.86 -3.63 -26.57
N GLU A 331 4.70 -3.28 -27.84
CA GLU A 331 3.44 -3.47 -28.55
C GLU A 331 3.36 -4.91 -29.09
N ARG A 332 2.17 -5.51 -28.96
CA ARG A 332 1.91 -6.90 -29.36
C ARG A 332 0.78 -7.02 -30.36
N ASP A 333 0.82 -8.05 -31.18
CA ASP A 333 -0.31 -8.47 -32.02
C ASP A 333 -1.38 -9.24 -31.20
N GLU A 334 -2.49 -9.58 -31.85
CA GLU A 334 -3.60 -10.36 -31.25
C GLU A 334 -3.18 -11.76 -30.79
N SER A 335 -2.06 -12.29 -31.30
CA SER A 335 -1.50 -13.59 -30.94
C SER A 335 -0.47 -13.50 -29.80
N GLY A 336 -0.19 -12.29 -29.31
CA GLY A 336 0.75 -12.02 -28.23
C GLY A 336 2.21 -11.86 -28.68
N ASN A 337 2.50 -11.85 -29.97
CA ASN A 337 3.87 -11.64 -30.49
C ASN A 337 4.25 -10.16 -30.44
N ILE A 338 5.53 -9.87 -30.18
CA ILE A 338 6.04 -8.50 -30.17
C ILE A 338 6.15 -7.98 -31.61
N ILE A 339 5.43 -6.90 -31.92
CA ILE A 339 5.52 -6.19 -33.21
C ILE A 339 6.43 -4.96 -33.13
N LYS A 340 6.55 -4.34 -31.95
CA LYS A 340 7.40 -3.17 -31.74
C LYS A 340 7.90 -3.14 -30.30
N ASP A 341 9.23 -3.14 -30.16
CA ASP A 341 9.89 -2.99 -28.88
C ASP A 341 10.05 -1.50 -28.56
N LYS A 342 9.75 -1.11 -27.32
CA LYS A 342 9.81 0.28 -26.87
C LYS A 342 10.50 0.39 -25.53
N ILE A 343 11.16 1.51 -25.30
CA ILE A 343 11.58 1.94 -23.97
C ILE A 343 11.38 3.44 -23.84
N TYR A 344 10.70 3.83 -22.77
CA TYR A 344 10.66 5.19 -22.28
C TYR A 344 11.46 5.22 -20.98
N TRP A 345 12.41 6.14 -20.89
CA TRP A 345 13.20 6.33 -19.69
C TRP A 345 13.50 7.81 -19.49
N GLU A 346 13.50 8.25 -18.24
CA GLU A 346 13.84 9.62 -17.88
C GLU A 346 14.71 9.69 -16.63
N THR A 347 15.55 10.73 -16.59
CA THR A 347 16.32 11.10 -15.40
C THR A 347 16.46 12.62 -15.31
N ILE A 348 16.81 13.10 -14.12
CA ILE A 348 17.21 14.49 -13.89
C ILE A 348 18.69 14.50 -13.51
N VAL A 349 19.47 15.29 -14.24
CA VAL A 349 20.86 15.58 -13.89
C VAL A 349 20.96 16.95 -13.27
N TYR A 350 21.80 17.08 -12.26
CA TYR A 350 21.96 18.28 -11.44
C TYR A 350 23.38 18.82 -11.55
N ASP A 351 23.50 20.13 -11.79
CA ASP A 351 24.76 20.87 -11.81
C ASP A 351 25.76 20.29 -12.83
N GLN A 352 25.29 20.05 -14.04
CA GLN A 352 26.05 19.51 -15.18
C GLN A 352 25.99 20.43 -16.41
N GLY A 353 25.69 21.72 -16.20
CA GLY A 353 25.70 22.70 -17.28
C GLY A 353 27.08 22.78 -17.95
N GLY A 354 27.12 22.67 -19.27
CA GLY A 354 28.36 22.68 -20.07
C GLY A 354 29.04 21.33 -20.24
N GLU A 355 28.57 20.29 -19.53
CA GLU A 355 29.12 18.94 -19.67
C GLU A 355 28.63 18.25 -20.96
N GLU A 356 29.52 17.46 -21.56
CA GLU A 356 29.22 16.64 -22.74
C GLU A 356 28.62 15.30 -22.30
N TRP A 357 27.48 14.97 -22.90
CA TRP A 357 26.76 13.72 -22.71
C TRP A 357 26.63 13.00 -24.05
N GLY A 358 26.31 11.71 -23.99
CA GLY A 358 26.10 10.94 -25.20
C GLY A 358 25.12 9.80 -25.04
N ILE A 359 24.59 9.35 -26.17
CA ILE A 359 23.76 8.16 -26.27
C ILE A 359 24.46 7.21 -27.25
N SER A 360 24.73 6.00 -26.77
CA SER A 360 25.22 4.88 -27.58
C SER A 360 24.12 3.86 -27.73
N VAL A 361 23.82 3.44 -28.95
CA VAL A 361 22.79 2.42 -29.21
C VAL A 361 23.40 1.29 -30.01
N GLY A 362 23.18 0.07 -29.55
CA GLY A 362 23.41 -1.13 -30.35
C GLY A 362 22.21 -2.07 -30.29
N SER A 363 22.17 -3.04 -31.20
CA SER A 363 21.06 -3.98 -31.29
C SER A 363 21.49 -5.43 -31.09
N LYS A 364 20.56 -6.29 -30.66
CA LYS A 364 20.74 -7.73 -30.58
C LYS A 364 19.54 -8.42 -31.21
N LEU A 365 19.72 -9.01 -32.39
CA LEU A 365 18.69 -9.82 -33.04
C LEU A 365 18.66 -11.23 -32.43
N LEU A 366 17.51 -11.66 -31.93
CA LEU A 366 17.29 -13.05 -31.51
C LEU A 366 16.59 -13.79 -32.65
N THR A 367 17.36 -14.55 -33.43
CA THR A 367 16.81 -15.39 -34.49
C THR A 367 16.26 -16.68 -33.90
N SER A 368 15.13 -17.17 -34.43
CA SER A 368 14.68 -18.53 -34.16
C SER A 368 15.73 -19.53 -34.66
N LYS A 369 15.90 -20.64 -33.93
CA LYS A 369 16.73 -21.75 -34.39
C LYS A 369 16.01 -22.35 -35.61
N SER A 370 16.62 -22.41 -36.79
CA SER A 370 16.03 -23.23 -37.85
C SER A 370 16.10 -24.68 -37.37
N THR A 371 14.93 -25.25 -37.12
CA THR A 371 14.77 -26.70 -37.07
C THR A 371 14.79 -27.17 -38.51
N ASP A 372 15.97 -27.53 -38.99
CA ASP A 372 16.09 -28.52 -40.06
C ASP A 372 15.91 -29.93 -39.47
#